data_AF-A0A1G4X2I7-F1
#
_entry.id   AF-A0A1G4X2I7-F1
#
_cell.length_a   1.000
_cell.length_b   1.000
_cell.length_c   1.000
_cell.angle_alpha   90.00
_cell.angle_beta   90.00
_cell.angle_gamma   90.00
#
_symmetry.space_group_name_H-M   'P 1'
#
loop_
_entity.id
_entity.type
_entity.pdbx_description
1 polymer ?
#
loop_
_entity_poly.entity_id
_entity_poly.type
_entity_poly.pdbx_seq_one_letter_code
_entity_poly.pdbx_strand_id
1 'polypeptide(L)'
;MALVNLAFDAWLPVQRWYSGRGRQLRAVVPAQTVQLTHDLELALLDVGYTDGSVEQYQVLVRWRDAAGRDDPALIGVDGDRAGYDAMADPAAAGILLNLLEASETVGPVTFRLEPGAVLPADRVGRRLGAEQSNTSVVFGEQAILKVFRHVIAGINPDIELTRALAGNPHVTPLLGCYELAGDGEPYALGMLTTFAAGSTDGWDLALAAAGDPSVDFDADSYALGQAVGSVHAALAATLGTSTAPFPVDTWVRRLRGVAAAVPQLHDYVPRIETRYRALTDAPSTVQRIHGDLHLGQVLRTPSTWLVIDFEGEPGQPLADRRRPDSALRDVAGMLRSYDYAARGTRAWVDRNCAAFCDGYAAVSGTDPRHEAAALAAYELDKAVYEVGYEARYRPDWLSIPLAAVDRIVAG
;
A
#
# COMPACT_ATOMS: atom_id res chain seq x y z
N MET A 1 -25.19 -3.80 24.81
CA MET A 1 -24.68 -5.11 24.37
C MET A 1 -23.33 -5.33 25.03
N ALA A 2 -23.04 -6.54 25.48
CA ALA A 2 -21.82 -6.87 26.21
C ALA A 2 -20.60 -6.50 25.36
N LEU A 3 -19.68 -5.73 25.95
CA LEU A 3 -18.35 -5.54 25.39
C LEU A 3 -17.71 -6.92 25.32
N VAL A 4 -17.29 -7.31 24.13
CA VAL A 4 -16.60 -8.57 23.83
C VAL A 4 -15.46 -8.77 24.83
N ASN A 5 -15.59 -9.73 25.74
CA ASN A 5 -14.59 -9.98 26.78
C ASN A 5 -13.56 -11.01 26.31
N LEU A 6 -12.86 -10.69 25.22
CA LEU A 6 -11.80 -11.53 24.66
C LEU A 6 -10.42 -10.96 25.02
N ALA A 7 -9.42 -11.83 25.05
CA ALA A 7 -8.03 -11.50 25.39
C ALA A 7 -7.29 -10.81 24.22
N PHE A 8 -7.87 -9.72 23.70
CA PHE A 8 -7.29 -8.97 22.59
C PHE A 8 -5.90 -8.39 22.92
N ASP A 9 -5.66 -8.04 24.18
CA ASP A 9 -4.37 -7.55 24.68
C ASP A 9 -3.24 -8.58 24.55
N ALA A 10 -3.54 -9.87 24.70
CA ALA A 10 -2.60 -10.96 24.47
C ALA A 10 -2.53 -11.39 22.99
N TRP A 11 -3.67 -11.39 22.30
CA TRP A 11 -3.79 -11.90 20.93
C TRP A 11 -3.29 -10.91 19.86
N LEU A 12 -3.57 -9.61 20.02
CA LEU A 12 -3.25 -8.58 19.02
C LEU A 12 -1.74 -8.43 18.77
N PRO A 13 -0.86 -8.38 19.81
CA PRO A 13 0.57 -8.14 19.59
C PRO A 13 1.31 -9.22 18.81
N VAL A 14 0.78 -10.45 18.78
CA VAL A 14 1.39 -11.56 18.03
C VAL A 14 0.98 -11.57 16.55
N GLN A 15 0.03 -10.73 16.15
CA GLN A 15 -0.38 -10.61 14.76
C GLN A 15 0.71 -9.96 13.91
N ARG A 16 0.86 -10.43 12.67
CA ARG A 16 1.84 -9.88 11.72
C ARG A 16 1.51 -8.44 11.33
N TRP A 17 0.23 -8.12 11.20
CA TRP A 17 -0.29 -6.82 10.79
C TRP A 17 -0.36 -5.78 11.90
N TYR A 18 -0.04 -6.15 13.15
CA TYR A 18 0.03 -5.21 14.25
C TYR A 18 1.28 -4.32 14.12
N SER A 19 1.08 -3.01 13.97
CA SER A 19 2.15 -2.02 13.77
C SER A 19 2.70 -1.47 15.09
N GLY A 20 2.16 -1.87 16.24
CA GLY A 20 2.62 -1.47 17.57
C GLY A 20 3.92 -2.10 18.05
N ARG A 21 4.63 -2.83 17.19
CA ARG A 21 5.89 -3.49 17.56
C ARG A 21 6.93 -2.46 18.02
N GLY A 22 7.52 -2.68 19.17
CA GLY A 22 8.49 -1.75 19.79
C GLY A 22 7.85 -0.61 20.57
N ARG A 23 6.53 -0.46 20.57
CA ARG A 23 5.78 0.38 21.51
C ARG A 23 5.26 -0.45 22.68
N GLN A 24 5.12 0.17 23.83
CA GLN A 24 4.57 -0.48 25.01
C GLN A 24 3.05 -0.29 25.03
N LEU A 25 2.33 -1.42 24.92
CA LEU A 25 0.88 -1.47 24.97
C LEU A 25 0.37 -1.09 26.37
N ARG A 26 -0.61 -0.20 26.45
CA ARG A 26 -1.27 0.21 27.69
C ARG A 26 -2.63 -0.46 27.87
N ALA A 27 -3.45 -0.47 26.82
CA ALA A 27 -4.78 -1.05 26.86
C ALA A 27 -5.26 -1.39 25.44
N VAL A 28 -6.11 -2.41 25.33
CA VAL A 28 -6.90 -2.71 24.12
C VAL A 28 -8.36 -2.75 24.56
N VAL A 29 -9.18 -1.87 24.00
CA VAL A 29 -10.59 -1.73 24.37
C VAL A 29 -11.45 -1.86 23.12
N PRO A 30 -12.46 -2.74 23.08
CA PRO A 30 -13.47 -2.71 22.04
C PRO A 30 -14.26 -1.41 22.14
N ALA A 31 -13.93 -0.44 21.29
CA ALA A 31 -14.57 0.88 21.26
C ALA A 31 -15.97 0.78 20.66
N GLN A 32 -16.13 -0.07 19.65
CA GLN A 32 -17.39 -0.30 18.98
C GLN A 32 -17.50 -1.75 18.51
N THR A 33 -18.68 -2.34 18.67
CA THR A 33 -18.99 -3.69 18.20
C THR A 33 -20.29 -3.68 17.41
N VAL A 34 -20.31 -4.41 16.29
CA VAL A 34 -21.46 -4.52 15.39
C VAL A 34 -21.70 -5.98 15.07
N GLN A 35 -22.83 -6.50 15.51
CA GLN A 35 -23.26 -7.85 15.20
C GLN A 35 -23.71 -7.91 13.72
N LEU A 36 -22.89 -8.50 12.85
CA LEU A 36 -23.17 -8.59 11.40
C LEU A 36 -24.14 -9.72 11.08
N THR A 37 -23.94 -10.88 11.71
CA THR A 37 -24.86 -12.04 11.68
C THR A 37 -24.94 -12.63 13.08
N HIS A 38 -25.73 -13.68 13.30
CA HIS A 38 -25.83 -14.33 14.62
C HIS A 38 -24.48 -14.85 15.19
N ASP A 39 -23.49 -15.09 14.34
CA ASP A 39 -22.21 -15.73 14.66
C ASP A 39 -20.99 -14.97 14.13
N LEU A 40 -21.18 -13.81 13.50
CA LEU A 40 -20.11 -12.91 13.04
C LEU A 40 -20.32 -11.52 13.61
N GLU A 41 -19.28 -10.99 14.25
CA GLU A 41 -19.26 -9.66 14.83
C GLU A 41 -18.05 -8.87 14.31
N LEU A 42 -18.24 -7.59 14.04
CA LEU A 42 -17.17 -6.65 13.76
C LEU A 42 -16.83 -5.90 15.03
N ALA A 43 -15.56 -5.92 15.44
CA ALA A 43 -15.03 -5.15 16.56
C ALA A 43 -14.02 -4.12 16.06
N LEU A 44 -14.23 -2.86 16.45
CA LEU A 44 -13.25 -1.79 16.33
C LEU A 44 -12.56 -1.63 17.70
N LEU A 45 -11.25 -1.87 17.72
CA LEU A 45 -10.44 -1.86 18.93
C LEU A 45 -9.65 -0.55 19.00
N ASP A 46 -9.84 0.20 20.09
CA ASP A 46 -8.94 1.29 20.48
C ASP A 46 -7.73 0.70 21.20
N VAL A 47 -6.56 0.90 20.61
CA VAL A 47 -5.27 0.39 21.09
C VAL A 47 -4.45 1.56 21.60
N GLY A 48 -4.39 1.69 22.91
CA GLY A 48 -3.65 2.77 23.58
C GLY A 48 -2.23 2.33 23.95
N TYR A 49 -1.26 3.24 23.76
CA TYR A 49 0.14 3.05 24.10
C TYR A 49 0.56 3.93 25.30
N THR A 50 1.69 3.62 25.93
CA THR A 50 2.20 4.39 27.10
C THR A 50 2.72 5.77 26.75
N ASP A 51 3.04 6.04 25.48
CA ASP A 51 3.38 7.37 24.97
C ASP A 51 2.16 8.28 24.74
N GLY A 52 0.95 7.76 24.99
CA GLY A 52 -0.31 8.49 24.83
C GLY A 52 -0.91 8.40 23.42
N SER A 53 -0.23 7.78 22.46
CA SER A 53 -0.80 7.51 21.13
C SER A 53 -1.90 6.44 21.20
N VAL A 54 -2.85 6.53 20.27
CA VAL A 54 -3.95 5.58 20.10
C VAL A 54 -4.05 5.21 18.63
N GLU A 55 -4.26 3.93 18.36
CA GLU A 55 -4.54 3.39 17.02
C GLU A 55 -5.85 2.61 17.04
N GLN A 56 -6.52 2.53 15.89
CA GLN A 56 -7.77 1.80 15.74
C GLN A 56 -7.60 0.58 14.84
N TYR A 57 -8.00 -0.59 15.34
CA TYR A 57 -7.91 -1.83 14.59
C TYR A 57 -9.26 -2.50 14.42
N GLN A 58 -9.57 -2.93 13.19
CA GLN A 58 -10.72 -3.78 12.90
C GLN A 58 -10.35 -5.26 13.11
N VAL A 59 -11.21 -5.97 13.83
CA VAL A 59 -11.19 -7.43 13.95
C VAL A 59 -12.59 -7.99 13.73
N LEU A 60 -12.71 -8.95 12.82
CA LEU A 60 -13.93 -9.72 12.64
C LEU A 60 -13.85 -10.96 13.53
N VAL A 61 -14.81 -11.11 14.43
CA VAL A 61 -14.87 -12.19 15.40
C VAL A 61 -15.93 -13.19 14.97
N ARG A 62 -15.49 -14.41 14.68
CA ARG A 62 -16.34 -15.58 14.45
C ARG A 62 -16.60 -16.27 15.78
N TRP A 63 -17.85 -16.32 16.19
CA TRP A 63 -18.24 -16.95 17.44
C TRP A 63 -18.66 -18.40 17.24
N ARG A 64 -18.14 -19.29 18.09
CA ARG A 64 -18.47 -20.72 18.10
C ARG A 64 -18.60 -21.21 19.55
N ASP A 65 -19.16 -22.39 19.73
CA ASP A 65 -19.12 -23.09 21.02
C ASP A 65 -17.65 -23.34 21.42
N ALA A 66 -17.33 -23.14 22.70
CA ALA A 66 -15.96 -23.30 23.19
C ALA A 66 -15.52 -24.78 23.17
N ALA A 67 -14.89 -25.22 22.07
CA ALA A 67 -14.34 -26.55 21.92
C ALA A 67 -12.90 -26.49 21.36
N GLY A 68 -11.93 -26.95 22.16
CA GLY A 68 -10.51 -26.98 21.78
C GLY A 68 -9.80 -25.62 21.90
N ARG A 69 -8.65 -25.59 22.56
CA ARG A 69 -7.87 -24.35 22.82
C ARG A 69 -6.65 -24.17 21.90
N ASP A 70 -6.34 -25.17 21.08
CA ASP A 70 -5.16 -25.20 20.19
C ASP A 70 -5.52 -24.76 18.76
N ASP A 71 -6.24 -23.65 18.63
CA ASP A 71 -6.49 -23.00 17.33
C ASP A 71 -5.72 -21.68 17.27
N PRO A 72 -4.79 -21.48 16.32
CA PRO A 72 -4.05 -20.23 16.18
C PRO A 72 -4.95 -19.02 15.85
N ALA A 73 -6.19 -19.24 15.41
CA ALA A 73 -7.17 -18.18 15.19
C ALA A 73 -7.92 -17.78 16.46
N LEU A 74 -7.80 -18.54 17.57
CA LEU A 74 -8.50 -18.24 18.81
C LEU A 74 -8.02 -16.91 19.39
N ILE A 75 -8.95 -15.98 19.59
CA ILE A 75 -8.72 -14.69 20.25
C ILE A 75 -8.92 -14.85 21.76
N GLY A 76 -9.97 -15.58 22.16
CA GLY A 76 -10.29 -15.82 23.56
C GLY A 76 -11.62 -16.55 23.76
N VAL A 77 -12.00 -16.71 25.02
CA VAL A 77 -13.25 -17.37 25.43
C VAL A 77 -14.05 -16.41 26.31
N ASP A 78 -15.35 -16.29 26.05
CA ASP A 78 -16.30 -15.52 26.83
C ASP A 78 -17.49 -16.42 27.21
N GLY A 79 -17.53 -16.86 28.47
CA GLY A 79 -18.52 -17.82 28.94
C GLY A 79 -18.41 -19.18 28.25
N ASP A 80 -19.47 -19.59 27.56
CA ASP A 80 -19.58 -20.83 26.79
C ASP A 80 -19.18 -20.68 25.32
N ARG A 81 -18.85 -19.46 24.88
CA ARG A 81 -18.48 -19.14 23.50
C ARG A 81 -16.99 -18.85 23.38
N ALA A 82 -16.40 -19.24 22.26
CA ALA A 82 -15.05 -18.87 21.86
C ALA A 82 -15.09 -17.96 20.64
N GLY A 83 -14.29 -16.89 20.68
CA GLY A 83 -14.13 -15.94 19.59
C GLY A 83 -12.86 -16.21 18.81
N TYR A 84 -12.98 -16.34 17.49
CA TYR A 84 -11.87 -16.60 16.57
C TYR A 84 -11.74 -15.45 15.57
N ASP A 85 -10.55 -15.19 15.05
CA ASP A 85 -10.38 -14.30 13.89
C ASP A 85 -11.09 -14.90 12.69
N ALA A 86 -12.18 -14.27 12.28
CA ALA A 86 -13.03 -14.74 11.20
C ALA A 86 -12.27 -14.91 9.89
N MET A 87 -11.17 -14.16 9.66
CA MET A 87 -10.40 -14.28 8.43
C MET A 87 -9.54 -15.54 8.36
N ALA A 88 -9.46 -16.32 9.45
CA ALA A 88 -8.90 -17.66 9.44
C ALA A 88 -9.93 -18.74 9.04
N ASP A 89 -11.23 -18.42 9.05
CA ASP A 89 -12.33 -19.31 8.67
C ASP A 89 -12.68 -19.09 7.19
N PRO A 90 -12.45 -20.09 6.31
CA PRO A 90 -12.80 -20.00 4.89
C PRO A 90 -14.26 -19.61 4.62
N ALA A 91 -15.20 -19.99 5.49
CA ALA A 91 -16.62 -19.69 5.31
C ALA A 91 -17.01 -18.28 5.78
N ALA A 92 -16.30 -17.72 6.77
CA ALA A 92 -16.70 -16.44 7.37
C ALA A 92 -16.43 -15.26 6.43
N ALA A 93 -15.37 -15.31 5.62
CA ALA A 93 -15.15 -14.29 4.59
C ALA A 93 -16.26 -14.28 3.53
N GLY A 94 -16.87 -15.44 3.25
CA GLY A 94 -18.03 -15.57 2.36
C GLY A 94 -19.29 -14.83 2.85
N ILE A 95 -19.43 -14.65 4.16
CA ILE A 95 -20.54 -13.86 4.75
C ILE A 95 -20.41 -12.39 4.33
N LEU A 96 -19.20 -11.84 4.31
CA LEU A 96 -18.97 -10.47 3.85
C LEU A 96 -19.30 -10.30 2.38
N LEU A 97 -19.03 -11.30 1.54
CA LEU A 97 -19.43 -11.30 0.13
C LEU A 97 -20.95 -11.25 -0.03
N ASN A 98 -21.70 -12.00 0.78
CA ASN A 98 -23.16 -11.96 0.74
C ASN A 98 -23.70 -10.57 1.16
N LEU A 99 -23.09 -9.94 2.18
CA LEU A 99 -23.45 -8.59 2.62
C LEU A 99 -23.12 -7.54 1.54
N LEU A 100 -21.99 -7.68 0.84
CA LEU A 100 -21.63 -6.86 -0.32
C LEU A 100 -22.61 -7.04 -1.46
N GLU A 101 -22.92 -8.29 -1.85
CA GLU A 101 -23.85 -8.61 -2.93
C GLU A 101 -25.23 -8.01 -2.70
N ALA A 102 -25.73 -8.06 -1.47
CA ALA A 102 -27.00 -7.45 -1.07
C ALA A 102 -26.91 -5.93 -0.86
N SER A 103 -25.71 -5.34 -0.85
CA SER A 103 -25.44 -3.94 -0.51
C SER A 103 -26.14 -3.52 0.80
N GLU A 104 -25.99 -4.38 1.82
CA GLU A 104 -26.66 -4.28 3.11
C GLU A 104 -26.11 -3.13 3.97
N THR A 105 -26.95 -2.61 4.87
CA THR A 105 -26.53 -1.73 5.96
C THR A 105 -26.87 -2.40 7.28
N VAL A 106 -25.85 -2.79 8.04
CA VAL A 106 -26.01 -3.45 9.34
C VAL A 106 -25.55 -2.49 10.44
N GLY A 107 -26.53 -1.86 11.10
CA GLY A 107 -26.27 -0.80 12.06
C GLY A 107 -25.47 0.35 11.41
N PRO A 108 -24.29 0.72 11.93
CA PRO A 108 -23.45 1.77 11.36
C PRO A 108 -22.54 1.31 10.22
N VAL A 109 -22.54 0.03 9.85
CA VAL A 109 -21.70 -0.51 8.77
C VAL A 109 -22.50 -0.58 7.48
N THR A 110 -21.97 0.01 6.41
CA THR A 110 -22.59 -0.05 5.08
C THR A 110 -21.69 -0.83 4.13
N PHE A 111 -22.27 -1.83 3.48
CA PHE A 111 -21.67 -2.61 2.42
C PHE A 111 -22.19 -2.10 1.08
N ARG A 112 -21.31 -1.93 0.09
CA ARG A 112 -21.69 -1.45 -1.24
C ARG A 112 -21.03 -2.30 -2.32
N LEU A 113 -21.85 -2.84 -3.20
CA LEU A 113 -21.39 -3.42 -4.46
C LEU A 113 -21.22 -2.31 -5.50
N GLU A 114 -20.17 -2.37 -6.30
CA GLU A 114 -20.01 -1.46 -7.44
C GLU A 114 -21.05 -1.81 -8.53
N PRO A 115 -21.62 -0.81 -9.22
CA PRO A 115 -22.62 -1.05 -10.26
C PRO A 115 -22.13 -2.01 -11.35
N GLY A 116 -22.88 -3.10 -11.56
CA GLY A 116 -22.55 -4.10 -12.59
C GLY A 116 -21.45 -5.10 -12.20
N ALA A 117 -20.90 -5.02 -10.99
CA ALA A 117 -19.98 -6.04 -10.49
C ALA A 117 -20.70 -7.39 -10.30
N VAL A 118 -20.00 -8.47 -10.65
CA VAL A 118 -20.47 -9.84 -10.47
C VAL A 118 -19.54 -10.53 -9.50
N LEU A 119 -20.10 -11.09 -8.42
CA LEU A 119 -19.32 -11.78 -7.41
C LEU A 119 -19.19 -13.28 -7.69
N PRO A 120 -18.14 -13.95 -7.18
CA PRO A 120 -17.95 -15.38 -7.38
C PRO A 120 -19.05 -16.19 -6.69
N ALA A 121 -19.62 -17.18 -7.38
CA ALA A 121 -20.67 -18.02 -6.80
C ALA A 121 -20.19 -18.84 -5.59
N ASP A 122 -18.92 -19.27 -5.61
CA ASP A 122 -18.29 -19.90 -4.46
C ASP A 122 -17.93 -18.86 -3.40
N ARG A 123 -18.37 -19.09 -2.17
CA ARG A 123 -18.17 -18.21 -1.02
C ARG A 123 -17.06 -18.70 -0.09
N VAL A 124 -16.39 -19.81 -0.43
CA VAL A 124 -15.27 -20.33 0.35
C VAL A 124 -14.00 -19.58 -0.02
N GLY A 125 -13.49 -18.81 0.93
CA GLY A 125 -12.31 -18.00 0.78
C GLY A 125 -11.02 -18.72 1.17
N ARG A 126 -9.91 -18.41 0.50
CA ARG A 126 -8.56 -18.82 0.88
C ARG A 126 -7.73 -17.60 1.25
N ARG A 127 -7.31 -17.54 2.52
CA ARG A 127 -6.43 -16.48 3.02
C ARG A 127 -5.05 -16.50 2.34
N LEU A 128 -4.49 -15.33 2.03
CA LEU A 128 -3.12 -15.19 1.55
C LEU A 128 -2.12 -15.01 2.72
N GLY A 129 -0.91 -15.56 2.57
CA GLY A 129 0.06 -15.73 3.67
C GLY A 129 1.11 -14.63 3.85
N ALA A 130 1.07 -13.55 3.06
CA ALA A 130 2.19 -12.61 2.88
C ALA A 130 1.94 -11.17 3.36
N GLU A 131 0.89 -10.91 4.13
CA GLU A 131 0.38 -9.54 4.31
C GLU A 131 0.96 -8.81 5.52
N GLN A 132 1.23 -7.50 5.34
CA GLN A 132 1.88 -6.64 6.33
C GLN A 132 0.93 -5.66 7.03
N SER A 133 -0.09 -5.12 6.37
CA SER A 133 -1.03 -4.14 6.97
C SER A 133 -2.48 -4.63 7.03
N ASN A 134 -2.81 -5.66 6.25
CA ASN A 134 -4.18 -6.09 5.96
C ASN A 134 -4.35 -7.61 6.11
N THR A 135 -5.56 -8.11 5.89
CA THR A 135 -5.82 -9.55 5.67
C THR A 135 -6.64 -9.75 4.40
N SER A 136 -6.16 -10.60 3.50
CA SER A 136 -6.70 -10.75 2.17
C SER A 136 -7.11 -12.20 1.94
N VAL A 137 -8.29 -12.35 1.36
CA VAL A 137 -8.94 -13.63 1.12
C VAL A 137 -9.34 -13.69 -0.34
N VAL A 138 -8.86 -14.71 -1.04
CA VAL A 138 -9.18 -14.93 -2.45
C VAL A 138 -10.34 -15.91 -2.57
N PHE A 139 -11.27 -15.62 -3.47
CA PHE A 139 -12.43 -16.44 -3.81
C PHE A 139 -12.24 -17.03 -5.22
N GLY A 140 -11.80 -18.29 -5.27
CA GLY A 140 -11.41 -18.97 -6.50
C GLY A 140 -10.31 -18.23 -7.25
N GLU A 141 -10.59 -17.88 -8.50
CA GLU A 141 -9.69 -17.11 -9.38
C GLU A 141 -10.29 -15.75 -9.78
N GLN A 142 -11.38 -15.34 -9.12
CA GLN A 142 -12.22 -14.24 -9.60
C GLN A 142 -12.10 -12.98 -8.76
N ALA A 143 -12.06 -13.10 -7.43
CA ALA A 143 -12.08 -11.93 -6.54
C ALA A 143 -11.13 -12.08 -5.35
N ILE A 144 -10.64 -10.95 -4.86
CA ILE A 144 -9.83 -10.83 -3.65
C ILE A 144 -10.44 -9.78 -2.74
N LEU A 145 -10.80 -10.19 -1.52
CA LEU A 145 -11.26 -9.32 -0.46
C LEU A 145 -10.07 -8.91 0.39
N LYS A 146 -9.81 -7.61 0.51
CA LYS A 146 -8.82 -7.00 1.38
C LYS A 146 -9.54 -6.39 2.58
N VAL A 147 -9.33 -6.96 3.77
CA VAL A 147 -9.84 -6.47 5.05
C VAL A 147 -8.78 -5.61 5.69
N PHE A 148 -9.09 -4.32 5.88
CA PHE A 148 -8.17 -3.37 6.48
C PHE A 148 -8.08 -3.62 7.98
N ARG A 149 -6.86 -3.85 8.50
CA ARG A 149 -6.68 -4.13 9.93
C ARG A 149 -6.47 -2.86 10.71
N HIS A 150 -5.54 -2.01 10.31
CA HIS A 150 -5.40 -0.67 10.88
C HIS A 150 -6.33 0.28 10.11
N VAL A 151 -7.29 0.89 10.80
CA VAL A 151 -8.30 1.75 10.17
C VAL A 151 -8.15 3.19 10.66
N ILE A 152 -8.33 4.12 9.73
CA ILE A 152 -8.16 5.56 9.96
C ILE A 152 -9.39 6.25 9.38
N ALA A 153 -9.94 7.22 10.10
CA ALA A 153 -11.07 8.01 9.62
C ALA A 153 -10.69 8.79 8.36
N GLY A 154 -11.57 8.75 7.36
CA GLY A 154 -11.46 9.47 6.09
C GLY A 154 -11.50 8.55 4.87
N ILE A 155 -11.51 9.19 3.71
CA ILE A 155 -11.52 8.50 2.41
C ILE A 155 -10.25 7.65 2.26
N ASN A 156 -10.40 6.35 2.05
CA ASN A 156 -9.29 5.45 1.77
C ASN A 156 -8.82 5.60 0.30
N PRO A 157 -7.54 5.94 0.05
CA PRO A 157 -7.03 6.18 -1.29
C PRO A 157 -7.00 4.93 -2.18
N ASP A 158 -6.87 3.72 -1.61
CA ASP A 158 -6.89 2.47 -2.38
C ASP A 158 -8.27 2.28 -3.05
N ILE A 159 -9.33 2.50 -2.27
CA ILE A 159 -10.71 2.51 -2.78
C ILE A 159 -10.95 3.67 -3.75
N GLU A 160 -10.58 4.90 -3.35
CA GLU A 160 -10.84 6.13 -4.12
C GLU A 160 -10.19 6.08 -5.50
N LEU A 161 -8.91 5.72 -5.57
CA LEU A 161 -8.13 5.71 -6.80
C LEU A 161 -8.50 4.53 -7.68
N THR A 162 -8.71 3.33 -7.11
CA THR A 162 -9.18 2.18 -7.89
C THR A 162 -10.55 2.47 -8.53
N ARG A 163 -11.46 3.16 -7.82
CA ARG A 163 -12.74 3.58 -8.39
C ARG A 163 -12.57 4.63 -9.49
N ALA A 164 -11.70 5.62 -9.29
CA ALA A 164 -11.39 6.64 -10.31
C ALA A 164 -10.73 6.07 -11.58
N LEU A 165 -10.09 4.90 -11.45
CA LEU A 165 -9.44 4.15 -12.53
C LEU A 165 -10.34 3.09 -13.16
N ALA A 166 -11.65 3.10 -12.87
CA ALA A 166 -12.60 2.18 -13.49
C ALA A 166 -12.50 2.22 -15.02
N GLY A 167 -12.26 1.05 -15.64
CA GLY A 167 -12.07 0.89 -17.07
C GLY A 167 -10.63 1.04 -17.58
N ASN A 168 -9.67 1.42 -16.73
CA ASN A 168 -8.26 1.38 -17.09
C ASN A 168 -7.78 -0.10 -17.14
N PRO A 169 -7.13 -0.55 -18.23
CA PRO A 169 -6.72 -1.96 -18.37
C PRO A 169 -5.53 -2.37 -17.49
N HIS A 170 -4.94 -1.42 -16.77
CA HIS A 170 -3.77 -1.63 -15.91
C HIS A 170 -4.12 -1.61 -14.41
N VAL A 171 -5.40 -1.76 -14.05
CA VAL A 171 -5.85 -1.86 -12.65
C VAL A 171 -6.90 -2.95 -12.53
N THR A 172 -6.89 -3.71 -11.45
CA THR A 172 -7.96 -4.68 -11.17
C THR A 172 -9.26 -3.95 -10.83
N PRO A 173 -10.39 -4.26 -11.49
CA PRO A 173 -11.66 -3.61 -11.19
C PRO A 173 -12.06 -3.73 -9.72
N LEU A 174 -12.50 -2.62 -9.13
CA LEU A 174 -13.19 -2.60 -7.84
C LEU A 174 -14.57 -3.25 -8.00
N LEU A 175 -14.88 -4.21 -7.14
CA LEU A 175 -16.15 -4.93 -7.12
C LEU A 175 -17.06 -4.45 -5.98
N GLY A 176 -16.49 -3.98 -4.88
CA GLY A 176 -17.25 -3.42 -3.76
C GLY A 176 -16.37 -2.98 -2.61
N CYS A 177 -16.96 -2.32 -1.63
CA CYS A 177 -16.29 -1.92 -0.40
C CYS A 177 -17.28 -1.86 0.76
N TYR A 178 -16.76 -1.80 1.98
CA TYR A 178 -17.58 -1.57 3.16
C TYR A 178 -16.89 -0.62 4.14
N GLU A 179 -17.71 0.15 4.84
CA GLU A 179 -17.28 1.25 5.68
C GLU A 179 -18.15 1.35 6.93
N LEU A 180 -17.56 1.85 8.01
CA LEU A 180 -18.26 2.20 9.25
C LEU A 180 -18.52 3.71 9.25
N ALA A 181 -19.74 4.11 9.55
CA ALA A 181 -20.06 5.52 9.79
C ALA A 181 -19.28 6.05 11.00
N GLY A 182 -18.53 7.13 10.80
CA GLY A 182 -17.84 7.85 11.88
C GLY A 182 -18.40 9.25 12.09
N ASP A 183 -17.91 9.93 13.12
CA ASP A 183 -18.29 11.31 13.44
C ASP A 183 -17.64 12.29 12.44
N GLY A 184 -18.31 12.51 11.32
CA GLY A 184 -17.90 13.43 10.25
C GLY A 184 -17.20 12.75 9.08
N GLU A 185 -16.30 11.80 9.34
CA GLU A 185 -15.58 11.04 8.32
C GLU A 185 -15.79 9.52 8.52
N PRO A 186 -16.01 8.74 7.45
CA PRO A 186 -16.19 7.29 7.56
C PRO A 186 -14.87 6.57 7.83
N TYR A 187 -14.95 5.33 8.30
CA TYR A 187 -13.81 4.42 8.35
C TYR A 187 -13.97 3.38 7.26
N ALA A 188 -13.09 3.38 6.26
CA ALA A 188 -13.03 2.29 5.32
C ALA A 188 -12.57 1.01 6.05
N LEU A 189 -13.34 -0.07 5.90
CA LEU A 189 -13.10 -1.32 6.60
C LEU A 189 -12.55 -2.42 5.68
N GLY A 190 -12.88 -2.35 4.39
CA GLY A 190 -12.27 -3.24 3.40
C GLY A 190 -12.83 -3.03 2.01
N MET A 191 -12.20 -3.70 1.06
CA MET A 191 -12.53 -3.63 -0.35
C MET A 191 -12.41 -4.98 -1.04
N LEU A 192 -13.20 -5.18 -2.08
CA LEU A 192 -13.22 -6.36 -2.92
C LEU A 192 -12.83 -5.92 -4.34
N THR A 193 -11.81 -6.54 -4.91
CA THR A 193 -11.38 -6.32 -6.30
C THR A 193 -11.37 -7.63 -7.07
N THR A 194 -11.29 -7.53 -8.40
CA THR A 194 -11.01 -8.69 -9.25
C THR A 194 -9.63 -9.26 -8.90
N PHE A 195 -9.51 -10.58 -8.80
CA PHE A 195 -8.24 -11.22 -8.55
C PHE A 195 -7.48 -11.47 -9.85
N ALA A 196 -6.21 -11.04 -9.91
CA ALA A 196 -5.34 -11.29 -11.05
C ALA A 196 -4.74 -12.71 -10.98
N ALA A 197 -5.57 -13.73 -11.21
CA ALA A 197 -5.13 -15.12 -11.18
C ALA A 197 -4.03 -15.40 -12.22
N GLY A 198 -3.04 -16.21 -11.83
CA GLY A 198 -1.90 -16.55 -12.68
C GLY A 198 -0.96 -15.38 -12.97
N SER A 199 -1.10 -14.25 -12.27
CA SER A 199 -0.13 -13.16 -12.34
C SER A 199 1.15 -13.48 -11.56
N THR A 200 2.24 -12.83 -11.94
CA THR A 200 3.53 -12.90 -11.23
C THR A 200 3.85 -11.52 -10.66
N ASP A 201 4.41 -11.50 -9.45
CA ASP A 201 4.89 -10.29 -8.79
C ASP A 201 6.04 -9.65 -9.60
N GLY A 202 5.97 -8.33 -9.79
CA GLY A 202 6.93 -7.60 -10.60
C GLY A 202 8.34 -7.57 -10.00
N TRP A 203 8.44 -7.58 -8.66
CA TRP A 203 9.72 -7.65 -7.97
C TRP A 203 10.36 -9.03 -8.16
N ASP A 204 9.59 -10.11 -8.03
CA ASP A 204 10.09 -11.46 -8.28
C ASP A 204 10.57 -11.66 -9.73
N LEU A 205 9.83 -11.12 -10.71
CA LEU A 205 10.24 -11.15 -12.12
C LEU A 205 11.53 -10.36 -12.37
N ALA A 206 11.61 -9.14 -11.86
CA ALA A 206 12.80 -8.29 -12.02
C ALA A 206 14.01 -8.89 -11.31
N LEU A 207 13.84 -9.48 -10.13
CA LEU A 207 14.91 -10.14 -9.39
C LEU A 207 15.44 -11.37 -10.15
N ALA A 208 14.55 -12.18 -10.73
CA ALA A 208 14.94 -13.31 -11.57
C ALA A 208 15.72 -12.85 -12.81
N ALA A 209 15.22 -11.84 -13.52
CA ALA A 209 15.86 -11.31 -14.73
C ALA A 209 17.20 -10.61 -14.42
N ALA A 210 17.31 -9.89 -13.31
CA ALA A 210 18.57 -9.27 -12.90
C ALA A 210 19.65 -10.30 -12.51
N GLY A 211 19.24 -11.50 -12.07
CA GLY A 211 20.12 -12.61 -11.75
C GLY A 211 20.59 -13.42 -12.98
N ASP A 212 19.97 -13.23 -14.14
CA ASP A 212 20.25 -13.99 -15.37
C ASP A 212 20.55 -13.04 -16.56
N PRO A 213 21.83 -12.88 -16.95
CA PRO A 213 22.22 -12.02 -18.06
C PRO A 213 21.64 -12.41 -19.43
N SER A 214 21.03 -13.59 -19.57
CA SER A 214 20.36 -14.03 -20.80
C SER A 214 18.91 -13.56 -20.92
N VAL A 215 18.34 -13.02 -19.83
CA VAL A 215 16.97 -12.53 -19.77
C VAL A 215 16.97 -11.02 -19.94
N ASP A 216 16.51 -10.57 -21.11
CA ASP A 216 16.23 -9.15 -21.34
C ASP A 216 14.88 -8.79 -20.69
N PHE A 217 14.91 -7.81 -19.79
CA PHE A 217 13.72 -7.29 -19.08
C PHE A 217 13.24 -5.94 -19.63
N ASP A 218 13.95 -5.38 -20.61
CA ASP A 218 13.69 -4.04 -21.13
C ASP A 218 12.33 -3.92 -21.84
N ALA A 219 11.89 -4.95 -22.57
CA ALA A 219 10.56 -5.01 -23.15
C ALA A 219 9.45 -4.99 -22.09
N ASP A 220 9.64 -5.71 -20.98
CA ASP A 220 8.72 -5.70 -19.85
C ASP A 220 8.76 -4.36 -19.12
N SER A 221 9.93 -3.76 -18.92
CA SER A 221 10.07 -2.40 -18.38
C SER A 221 9.40 -1.34 -19.25
N TYR A 222 9.50 -1.44 -20.57
CA TYR A 222 8.81 -0.55 -21.50
C TYR A 222 7.29 -0.69 -21.38
N ALA A 223 6.76 -1.92 -21.41
CA ALA A 223 5.33 -2.17 -21.22
C ALA A 223 4.83 -1.70 -19.85
N LEU A 224 5.65 -1.84 -18.81
CA LEU A 224 5.36 -1.33 -17.47
C LEU A 224 5.33 0.21 -17.45
N GLY A 225 6.25 0.86 -18.17
CA GLY A 225 6.23 2.31 -18.39
C GLY A 225 4.91 2.79 -19.01
N GLN A 226 4.44 2.08 -20.05
CA GLN A 226 3.15 2.35 -20.68
C GLN A 226 1.98 2.21 -19.71
N ALA A 227 1.99 1.15 -18.89
CA ALA A 227 0.96 0.90 -17.89
C ALA A 227 0.87 2.03 -16.85
N VAL A 228 2.01 2.44 -16.29
CA VAL A 228 2.08 3.54 -15.31
C VAL A 228 1.67 4.88 -15.96
N GLY A 229 2.13 5.16 -17.17
CA GLY A 229 1.71 6.34 -17.93
C GLY A 229 0.21 6.38 -18.18
N SER A 230 -0.40 5.23 -18.49
CA SER A 230 -1.86 5.11 -18.66
C SER A 230 -2.62 5.38 -17.35
N VAL A 231 -2.16 4.83 -16.23
CA VAL A 231 -2.75 5.07 -14.91
C VAL A 231 -2.68 6.56 -14.55
N HIS A 232 -1.52 7.19 -14.72
CA HIS A 232 -1.37 8.62 -14.45
C HIS A 232 -2.25 9.50 -15.34
N ALA A 233 -2.35 9.19 -16.64
CA ALA A 233 -3.23 9.92 -17.55
C ALA A 233 -4.70 9.79 -17.16
N ALA A 234 -5.14 8.59 -16.76
CA ALA A 234 -6.51 8.36 -16.30
C ALA A 234 -6.81 9.09 -14.97
N LEU A 235 -5.89 9.07 -14.01
CA LEU A 235 -6.04 9.83 -12.76
C LEU A 235 -6.11 11.35 -13.02
N ALA A 236 -5.26 11.87 -13.89
CA ALA A 236 -5.28 13.28 -14.28
C ALA A 236 -6.59 13.67 -14.96
N ALA A 237 -7.11 12.82 -15.85
CA ALA A 237 -8.36 13.05 -16.55
C ALA A 237 -9.57 13.02 -15.60
N THR A 238 -9.60 12.07 -14.65
CA THR A 238 -10.75 11.87 -13.75
C THR A 238 -10.73 12.83 -12.54
N LEU A 239 -9.56 13.06 -11.95
CA LEU A 239 -9.41 13.80 -10.68
C LEU A 239 -8.76 15.18 -10.85
N GLY A 240 -8.37 15.51 -12.07
CA GLY A 240 -7.78 16.80 -12.43
C GLY A 240 -6.29 16.93 -12.07
N THR A 241 -5.73 18.04 -12.52
CA THR A 241 -4.36 18.46 -12.23
C THR A 241 -4.37 19.88 -11.68
N SER A 242 -3.28 20.27 -11.02
CA SER A 242 -3.03 21.65 -10.62
C SER A 242 -1.53 21.94 -10.68
N THR A 243 -1.16 23.18 -10.37
CA THR A 243 0.25 23.57 -10.23
C THR A 243 0.55 23.85 -8.78
N ALA A 244 1.66 23.32 -8.29
CA ALA A 244 2.16 23.56 -6.94
C ALA A 244 3.70 23.73 -6.97
N PRO A 245 4.29 24.44 -6.00
CA PRO A 245 5.75 24.45 -5.85
C PRO A 245 6.25 23.06 -5.44
N PHE A 246 7.50 22.74 -5.78
CA PHE A 246 8.15 21.55 -5.25
C PHE A 246 8.29 21.62 -3.71
N PRO A 247 8.16 20.50 -2.98
CA PRO A 247 8.19 20.48 -1.52
C PRO A 247 9.62 20.54 -0.95
N VAL A 248 10.42 21.50 -1.43
CA VAL A 248 11.86 21.64 -1.13
C VAL A 248 12.14 21.69 0.37
N ASP A 249 11.37 22.44 1.14
CA ASP A 249 11.56 22.52 2.59
C ASP A 249 11.27 21.19 3.31
N THR A 250 10.35 20.39 2.78
CA THR A 250 10.06 19.05 3.30
C THR A 250 11.22 18.11 3.01
N TRP A 251 11.76 18.12 1.80
CA TRP A 251 12.92 17.31 1.41
C TRP A 251 14.17 17.67 2.23
N VAL A 252 14.46 18.96 2.41
CA VAL A 252 15.60 19.41 3.24
C VAL A 252 15.43 18.98 4.70
N ARG A 253 14.21 19.06 5.25
CA ARG A 253 13.94 18.62 6.63
C ARG A 253 14.15 17.11 6.78
N ARG A 254 13.65 16.31 5.83
CA ARG A 254 13.84 14.85 5.79
C ARG A 254 15.32 14.48 5.69
N LEU A 255 16.05 15.12 4.76
CA LEU A 255 17.50 14.95 4.61
C LEU A 255 18.26 15.19 5.91
N ARG A 256 18.04 16.33 6.57
CA ARG A 256 18.71 16.66 7.83
C ARG A 256 18.34 15.68 8.95
N GLY A 257 17.09 15.24 9.00
CA GLY A 257 16.61 14.25 9.96
C GLY A 257 17.33 12.90 9.80
N VAL A 258 17.43 12.40 8.56
CA VAL A 258 18.15 11.15 8.26
C VAL A 258 19.65 11.29 8.50
N ALA A 259 20.25 12.40 8.04
CA ALA A 259 21.67 12.64 8.20
C ALA A 259 22.10 12.67 9.67
N ALA A 260 21.27 13.25 10.55
CA ALA A 260 21.51 13.24 11.99
C ALA A 260 21.58 11.81 12.60
N ALA A 261 20.89 10.83 11.99
CA ALA A 261 20.89 9.43 12.43
C ALA A 261 21.89 8.55 11.67
N VAL A 262 22.30 8.94 10.45
CA VAL A 262 23.15 8.15 9.55
C VAL A 262 24.37 8.97 9.11
N PRO A 263 25.50 8.89 9.82
CA PRO A 263 26.69 9.71 9.57
C PRO A 263 27.26 9.63 8.15
N GLN A 264 27.08 8.50 7.47
CA GLN A 264 27.52 8.29 6.08
C GLN A 264 26.86 9.27 5.09
N LEU A 265 25.74 9.91 5.47
CA LEU A 265 25.05 10.88 4.63
C LEU A 265 25.58 12.32 4.81
N HIS A 266 26.32 12.61 5.88
CA HIS A 266 26.73 13.98 6.25
C HIS A 266 27.45 14.72 5.11
N ASP A 267 28.41 14.06 4.46
CA ASP A 267 29.22 14.69 3.40
C ASP A 267 28.42 15.00 2.14
N TYR A 268 27.27 14.32 1.95
CA TYR A 268 26.39 14.56 0.81
C TYR A 268 25.39 15.70 1.04
N VAL A 269 25.10 16.05 2.31
CA VAL A 269 24.04 17.04 2.65
C VAL A 269 24.18 18.34 1.86
N PRO A 270 25.35 19.02 1.79
CA PRO A 270 25.43 20.29 1.07
C PRO A 270 25.12 20.17 -0.43
N ARG A 271 25.55 19.06 -1.05
CA ARG A 271 25.35 18.81 -2.49
C ARG A 271 23.88 18.45 -2.78
N ILE A 272 23.25 17.66 -1.91
CA ILE A 272 21.81 17.32 -2.02
C ILE A 272 20.96 18.58 -1.80
N GLU A 273 21.23 19.37 -0.76
CA GLU A 273 20.50 20.62 -0.50
C GLU A 273 20.60 21.59 -1.68
N THR A 274 21.76 21.69 -2.32
CA THR A 274 21.94 22.52 -3.53
C THR A 274 21.00 22.09 -4.65
N ARG A 275 20.87 20.78 -4.89
CA ARG A 275 19.97 20.24 -5.91
C ARG A 275 18.50 20.47 -5.58
N TYR A 276 18.09 20.29 -4.32
CA TYR A 276 16.72 20.59 -3.90
C TYR A 276 16.40 22.08 -4.04
N ARG A 277 17.30 22.95 -3.60
CA ARG A 277 17.08 24.41 -3.61
C ARG A 277 17.03 24.99 -5.02
N ALA A 278 17.63 24.33 -6.02
CA ALA A 278 17.50 24.70 -7.42
C ALA A 278 16.05 24.64 -7.96
N LEU A 279 15.15 23.94 -7.26
CA LEU A 279 13.73 23.78 -7.63
C LEU A 279 12.78 24.70 -6.85
N THR A 280 13.29 25.59 -5.98
CA THR A 280 12.46 26.39 -5.05
C THR A 280 11.38 27.21 -5.76
N ASP A 281 11.71 27.84 -6.89
CA ASP A 281 10.80 28.70 -7.65
C ASP A 281 10.22 28.00 -8.90
N ALA A 282 10.56 26.73 -9.12
CA ALA A 282 10.09 25.99 -10.28
C ALA A 282 8.65 25.49 -10.04
N PRO A 283 7.72 25.73 -10.99
CA PRO A 283 6.38 25.16 -10.88
C PRO A 283 6.43 23.65 -11.15
N SER A 284 5.62 22.89 -10.43
CA SER A 284 5.39 21.46 -10.67
C SER A 284 3.94 21.23 -11.03
N THR A 285 3.69 20.44 -12.08
CA THR A 285 2.34 19.91 -12.34
C THR A 285 2.10 18.77 -11.35
N VAL A 286 1.03 18.88 -10.57
CA VAL A 286 0.65 17.89 -9.57
C VAL A 286 -0.72 17.29 -9.87
N GLN A 287 -0.88 16.03 -9.53
CA GLN A 287 -2.10 15.24 -9.71
C GLN A 287 -2.21 14.18 -8.64
N ARG A 288 -3.30 13.42 -8.63
CA ARG A 288 -3.35 12.18 -7.86
C ARG A 288 -2.40 11.14 -8.50
N ILE A 289 -1.63 10.49 -7.65
CA ILE A 289 -0.60 9.50 -8.00
C ILE A 289 -0.78 8.27 -7.10
N HIS A 290 -0.03 7.20 -7.36
CA HIS A 290 0.04 6.04 -6.47
C HIS A 290 0.72 6.39 -5.15
N GLY A 291 1.82 7.14 -5.17
CA GLY A 291 2.48 7.69 -3.99
C GLY A 291 3.40 6.71 -3.24
N ASP A 292 3.43 5.44 -3.63
CA ASP A 292 4.37 4.41 -3.14
C ASP A 292 4.67 3.36 -4.24
N LEU A 293 4.83 3.81 -5.48
CA LEU A 293 5.05 2.90 -6.61
C LEU A 293 6.44 2.26 -6.55
N HIS A 294 6.50 0.93 -6.63
CA HIS A 294 7.71 0.12 -6.81
C HIS A 294 7.37 -1.24 -7.46
N LEU A 295 8.37 -2.07 -7.77
CA LEU A 295 8.16 -3.34 -8.48
C LEU A 295 7.27 -4.36 -7.72
N GLY A 296 7.16 -4.21 -6.40
CA GLY A 296 6.28 -5.04 -5.56
C GLY A 296 4.82 -4.59 -5.56
N GLN A 297 4.51 -3.45 -6.19
CA GLN A 297 3.14 -2.93 -6.36
C GLN A 297 2.63 -3.09 -7.79
N VAL A 298 3.28 -3.97 -8.55
CA VAL A 298 2.87 -4.27 -9.92
C VAL A 298 2.85 -5.77 -10.15
N LEU A 299 1.84 -6.23 -10.88
CA LEU A 299 1.64 -7.63 -11.22
C LEU A 299 1.67 -7.81 -12.74
N ARG A 300 2.42 -8.81 -13.20
CA ARG A 300 2.44 -9.22 -14.61
C ARG A 300 1.42 -10.32 -14.84
N THR A 301 0.36 -10.02 -15.57
CA THR A 301 -0.53 -11.05 -16.15
C THR A 301 0.06 -11.53 -17.48
N PRO A 302 -0.49 -12.55 -18.17
CA PRO A 302 -0.01 -12.90 -19.52
C PRO A 302 -0.12 -11.76 -20.54
N SER A 303 -1.11 -10.88 -20.42
CA SER A 303 -1.43 -9.85 -21.43
C SER A 303 -1.05 -8.42 -21.06
N THR A 304 -0.90 -8.10 -19.77
CA THR A 304 -0.67 -6.72 -19.33
C THR A 304 0.03 -6.63 -17.96
N TRP A 305 0.53 -5.45 -17.63
CA TRP A 305 0.90 -5.04 -16.29
C TRP A 305 -0.29 -4.43 -15.56
N LEU A 306 -0.45 -4.79 -14.29
CA LEU A 306 -1.42 -4.22 -13.36
C LEU A 306 -0.67 -3.45 -12.27
N VAL A 307 -1.19 -2.30 -11.90
CA VAL A 307 -0.77 -1.50 -10.74
C VAL A 307 -1.78 -1.74 -9.62
N ILE A 308 -1.29 -2.00 -8.42
CA ILE A 308 -2.09 -2.37 -7.25
C ILE A 308 -1.69 -1.53 -6.03
N ASP A 309 -2.47 -1.61 -4.95
CA ASP A 309 -2.16 -1.04 -3.63
C ASP A 309 -1.97 0.49 -3.62
N PHE A 310 -3.02 1.21 -4.00
CA PHE A 310 -3.03 2.66 -4.04
C PHE A 310 -3.19 3.30 -2.64
N GLU A 311 -2.77 2.61 -1.57
CA GLU A 311 -2.83 3.12 -0.20
C GLU A 311 -1.92 4.35 0.01
N GLY A 312 -0.88 4.50 -0.81
CA GLY A 312 0.21 5.46 -0.59
C GLY A 312 1.16 5.02 0.52
N GLU A 313 2.17 5.83 0.81
CA GLU A 313 3.26 5.48 1.73
C GLU A 313 2.76 5.13 3.16
N PRO A 314 2.91 3.87 3.64
CA PRO A 314 2.24 3.36 4.85
C PRO A 314 2.49 4.14 6.16
N GLY A 315 3.58 4.88 6.25
CA GLY A 315 3.95 5.68 7.42
C GLY A 315 3.37 7.11 7.44
N GLN A 316 2.73 7.54 6.36
CA GLN A 316 2.23 8.92 6.24
C GLN A 316 0.77 9.05 6.71
N PRO A 317 0.40 10.19 7.32
CA PRO A 317 -1.00 10.51 7.63
C PRO A 317 -1.89 10.39 6.39
N LEU A 318 -3.15 9.99 6.57
CA LEU A 318 -4.10 9.79 5.47
C LEU A 318 -4.26 11.06 4.60
N ALA A 319 -4.28 12.24 5.22
CA ALA A 319 -4.35 13.52 4.52
C ALA A 319 -3.14 13.75 3.59
N ASP A 320 -1.94 13.32 4.01
CA ASP A 320 -0.72 13.41 3.20
C ASP A 320 -0.73 12.38 2.05
N ARG A 321 -1.23 11.16 2.30
CA ARG A 321 -1.37 10.10 1.27
C ARG A 321 -2.34 10.49 0.16
N ARG A 322 -3.32 11.35 0.44
CA ARG A 322 -4.29 11.86 -0.56
C ARG A 322 -3.84 13.16 -1.24
N ARG A 323 -2.79 13.81 -0.76
CA ARG A 323 -2.34 15.08 -1.35
C ARG A 323 -1.81 14.82 -2.77
N PRO A 324 -2.23 15.62 -3.78
CA PRO A 324 -1.61 15.57 -5.11
C PRO A 324 -0.10 15.80 -5.06
N ASP A 325 0.61 15.15 -5.96
CA ASP A 325 2.07 15.28 -6.11
C ASP A 325 2.44 15.15 -7.59
N SER A 326 3.70 15.36 -7.93
CA SER A 326 4.19 15.15 -9.29
C SER A 326 4.21 13.66 -9.62
N ALA A 327 3.79 13.31 -10.84
CA ALA A 327 3.96 11.96 -11.40
C ALA A 327 5.43 11.50 -11.41
N LEU A 328 6.39 12.45 -11.40
CA LEU A 328 7.81 12.15 -11.29
C LEU A 328 8.17 11.43 -9.99
N ARG A 329 7.38 11.57 -8.92
CA ARG A 329 7.58 10.84 -7.67
C ARG A 329 7.40 9.34 -7.85
N ASP A 330 6.34 8.94 -8.56
CA ASP A 330 6.08 7.52 -8.85
C ASP A 330 7.10 6.95 -9.84
N VAL A 331 7.47 7.74 -10.86
CA VAL A 331 8.57 7.37 -11.78
C VAL A 331 9.85 7.14 -11.00
N ALA A 332 10.27 8.09 -10.14
CA ALA A 332 11.43 7.93 -9.27
C ALA A 332 11.30 6.69 -8.38
N GLY A 333 10.11 6.42 -7.83
CA GLY A 333 9.78 5.20 -7.10
C GLY A 333 10.16 3.93 -7.85
N MET A 334 9.74 3.82 -9.10
CA MET A 334 10.04 2.68 -9.96
C MET A 334 11.53 2.60 -10.34
N LEU A 335 12.17 3.72 -10.69
CA LEU A 335 13.60 3.75 -11.03
C LEU A 335 14.47 3.28 -9.85
N ARG A 336 14.15 3.74 -8.64
CA ARG A 336 14.80 3.26 -7.41
C ARG A 336 14.57 1.76 -7.19
N SER A 337 13.38 1.25 -7.51
CA SER A 337 13.09 -0.18 -7.38
C SER A 337 13.97 -1.06 -8.29
N TYR A 338 14.33 -0.60 -9.49
CA TYR A 338 15.27 -1.32 -10.37
C TYR A 338 16.68 -1.40 -9.76
N ASP A 339 17.16 -0.33 -9.13
CA ASP A 339 18.46 -0.35 -8.43
C ASP A 339 18.51 -1.43 -7.34
N TYR A 340 17.42 -1.60 -6.59
CA TYR A 340 17.29 -2.63 -5.57
C TYR A 340 17.24 -4.05 -6.17
N ALA A 341 16.44 -4.26 -7.22
CA ALA A 341 16.32 -5.57 -7.87
C ALA A 341 17.68 -6.04 -8.44
N ALA A 342 18.41 -5.13 -9.07
CA ALA A 342 19.71 -5.40 -9.68
C ALA A 342 20.88 -5.49 -8.68
N ARG A 343 20.64 -5.18 -7.39
CA ARG A 343 21.67 -5.00 -6.35
C ARG A 343 22.83 -4.11 -6.84
N GLY A 344 22.53 -3.08 -7.62
CA GLY A 344 23.52 -2.16 -8.18
C GLY A 344 24.23 -2.60 -9.46
N THR A 345 23.77 -3.64 -10.17
CA THR A 345 24.29 -4.00 -11.50
C THR A 345 23.94 -2.93 -12.52
N ARG A 346 24.87 -1.99 -12.72
CA ARG A 346 24.65 -0.72 -13.42
C ARG A 346 24.06 -0.85 -14.82
N ALA A 347 24.63 -1.71 -15.65
CA ALA A 347 24.21 -1.83 -17.05
C ALA A 347 22.75 -2.32 -17.19
N TRP A 348 22.31 -3.19 -16.28
CA TRP A 348 20.93 -3.67 -16.24
C TRP A 348 19.98 -2.56 -15.77
N VAL A 349 20.35 -1.83 -14.71
CA VAL A 349 19.55 -0.69 -14.21
C VAL A 349 19.36 0.36 -15.30
N ASP A 350 20.45 0.80 -15.94
CA ASP A 350 20.40 1.88 -16.92
C ASP A 350 19.52 1.52 -18.11
N ARG A 351 19.61 0.26 -18.59
CA ARG A 351 18.78 -0.24 -19.69
C ARG A 351 17.29 -0.24 -19.33
N ASN A 352 16.94 -0.79 -18.17
CA ASN A 352 15.53 -0.91 -17.75
C ASN A 352 14.92 0.43 -17.34
N CYS A 353 15.69 1.30 -16.70
CA CYS A 353 15.26 2.68 -16.43
C CYS A 353 15.01 3.45 -17.73
N ALA A 354 15.88 3.33 -18.73
CA ALA A 354 15.66 3.95 -20.04
C ALA A 354 14.40 3.41 -20.72
N ALA A 355 14.25 2.08 -20.79
CA ALA A 355 13.10 1.44 -21.40
C ALA A 355 11.78 1.80 -20.70
N PHE A 356 11.76 1.85 -19.37
CA PHE A 356 10.60 2.31 -18.60
C PHE A 356 10.23 3.76 -18.93
N CYS A 357 11.20 4.68 -18.94
CA CYS A 357 10.96 6.08 -19.31
C CYS A 357 10.48 6.22 -20.77
N ASP A 358 11.04 5.44 -21.70
CA ASP A 358 10.60 5.41 -23.11
C ASP A 358 9.14 4.96 -23.23
N GLY A 359 8.76 3.90 -22.51
CA GLY A 359 7.39 3.38 -22.49
C GLY A 359 6.41 4.35 -21.83
N TYR A 360 6.83 4.98 -20.73
CA TYR A 360 6.05 6.02 -20.07
C TYR A 360 5.78 7.21 -21.02
N ALA A 361 6.83 7.72 -21.67
CA ALA A 361 6.75 8.83 -22.61
C ALA A 361 5.82 8.54 -23.79
N ALA A 362 5.80 7.28 -24.27
CA ALA A 362 4.96 6.85 -25.39
C ALA A 362 3.46 6.96 -25.11
N VAL A 363 3.04 6.94 -23.84
CA VAL A 363 1.62 7.03 -23.44
C VAL A 363 1.29 8.40 -22.84
N SER A 364 2.16 8.94 -22.00
CA SER A 364 1.92 10.21 -21.29
C SER A 364 2.07 11.45 -22.18
N GLY A 365 2.77 11.32 -23.32
CA GLY A 365 3.11 12.43 -24.21
C GLY A 365 4.25 13.32 -23.72
N THR A 366 4.78 13.07 -22.52
CA THR A 366 5.91 13.79 -21.93
C THR A 366 6.93 12.80 -21.39
N ASP A 367 8.17 12.94 -21.85
CA ASP A 367 9.29 12.17 -21.31
C ASP A 367 9.68 12.70 -19.92
N PRO A 368 9.64 11.88 -18.85
CA PRO A 368 10.01 12.31 -17.51
C PRO A 368 11.46 12.78 -17.42
N ARG A 369 12.32 12.37 -18.36
CA ARG A 369 13.73 12.80 -18.44
C ARG A 369 13.88 14.23 -18.95
N HIS A 370 12.86 14.83 -19.57
CA HIS A 370 12.89 16.25 -19.92
C HIS A 370 12.91 17.16 -18.68
N GLU A 371 12.40 16.67 -17.54
CA GLU A 371 12.46 17.34 -16.24
C GLU A 371 13.55 16.71 -15.34
N ALA A 372 14.72 16.40 -15.91
CA ALA A 372 15.79 15.65 -15.25
C ALA A 372 16.17 16.18 -13.84
N ALA A 373 16.18 17.50 -13.64
CA ALA A 373 16.49 18.08 -12.33
C ALA A 373 15.43 17.76 -11.27
N ALA A 374 14.15 17.79 -11.64
CA ALA A 374 13.04 17.45 -10.76
C ALA A 374 12.97 15.94 -10.50
N LEU A 375 13.14 15.12 -11.54
CA LEU A 375 13.19 13.66 -11.40
C LEU A 375 14.32 13.23 -10.47
N ALA A 376 15.54 13.76 -10.68
CA ALA A 376 16.68 13.49 -9.82
C ALA A 376 16.47 13.93 -8.36
N ALA A 377 15.72 15.01 -8.12
CA ALA A 377 15.38 15.43 -6.76
C ALA A 377 14.42 14.46 -6.07
N TYR A 378 13.41 13.93 -6.77
CA TYR A 378 12.55 12.88 -6.22
C TYR A 378 13.29 11.56 -5.99
N GLU A 379 14.18 11.16 -6.91
CA GLU A 379 15.05 9.99 -6.71
C GLU A 379 15.95 10.16 -5.49
N LEU A 380 16.51 11.36 -5.28
CA LEU A 380 17.30 11.70 -4.09
C LEU A 380 16.47 11.65 -2.81
N ASP A 381 15.27 12.23 -2.78
CA ASP A 381 14.43 12.20 -1.57
C ASP A 381 14.07 10.76 -1.19
N LYS A 382 13.75 9.93 -2.19
CA LYS A 382 13.50 8.50 -1.96
C LYS A 382 14.76 7.76 -1.50
N ALA A 383 15.92 8.00 -2.11
CA ALA A 383 17.17 7.39 -1.67
C ALA A 383 17.57 7.81 -0.25
N VAL A 384 17.32 9.07 0.14
CA VAL A 384 17.53 9.56 1.51
C VAL A 384 16.60 8.87 2.49
N TYR A 385 15.31 8.71 2.16
CA TYR A 385 14.37 7.94 2.97
C TYR A 385 14.86 6.49 3.15
N GLU A 386 15.27 5.85 2.06
CA GLU A 386 15.81 4.49 2.04
C GLU A 386 17.06 4.36 2.92
N VAL A 387 18.01 5.31 2.86
CA VAL A 387 19.19 5.33 3.76
C VAL A 387 18.76 5.24 5.24
N GLY A 388 17.78 6.04 5.65
CA GLY A 388 17.26 6.01 7.02
C GLY A 388 16.57 4.70 7.38
N TYR A 389 15.80 4.14 6.44
CA TYR A 389 15.10 2.87 6.61
C TYR A 389 16.08 1.70 6.72
N GLU A 390 17.01 1.55 5.77
CA GLU A 390 17.95 0.43 5.74
C GLU A 390 18.90 0.48 6.94
N ALA A 391 19.38 1.66 7.33
CA ALA A 391 20.22 1.81 8.52
C ALA A 391 19.55 1.29 9.80
N ARG A 392 18.22 1.36 9.88
CA ARG A 392 17.45 0.93 11.05
C ARG A 392 17.04 -0.54 11.01
N TYR A 393 16.64 -1.04 9.84
CA TYR A 393 15.97 -2.34 9.72
C TYR A 393 16.78 -3.40 8.98
N ARG A 394 17.64 -3.02 8.03
CA ARG A 394 18.48 -3.94 7.24
C ARG A 394 19.85 -3.32 6.95
N PRO A 395 20.73 -3.16 7.96
CA PRO A 395 22.00 -2.44 7.80
C PRO A 395 22.89 -2.97 6.66
N ASP A 396 22.79 -4.27 6.35
CA ASP A 396 23.53 -4.90 5.24
C ASP A 396 23.14 -4.37 3.85
N TRP A 397 21.97 -3.74 3.72
CA TRP A 397 21.45 -3.19 2.46
C TRP A 397 21.76 -1.70 2.30
N LEU A 398 22.33 -1.04 3.32
CA LEU A 398 22.58 0.40 3.35
C LEU A 398 23.49 0.90 2.21
N SER A 399 24.35 0.04 1.67
CA SER A 399 25.24 0.37 0.55
C SER A 399 24.48 0.70 -0.74
N ILE A 400 23.29 0.10 -0.95
CA ILE A 400 22.47 0.28 -2.16
C ILE A 400 21.98 1.74 -2.28
N PRO A 401 21.25 2.31 -1.29
CA PRO A 401 20.79 3.69 -1.39
C PRO A 401 21.92 4.72 -1.27
N LEU A 402 23.02 4.42 -0.55
CA LEU A 402 24.20 5.31 -0.53
C LEU A 402 24.88 5.41 -1.90
N ALA A 403 25.03 4.30 -2.62
CA ALA A 403 25.58 4.31 -3.98
C ALA A 403 24.69 5.10 -4.94
N ALA A 404 23.37 5.03 -4.77
CA ALA A 404 22.44 5.84 -5.55
C ALA A 404 22.57 7.33 -5.25
N VAL A 405 22.67 7.71 -3.97
CA VAL A 405 22.93 9.10 -3.57
C VAL A 405 24.21 9.62 -4.21
N ASP A 406 25.33 8.92 -4.07
CA ASP A 406 26.62 9.35 -4.64
C ASP A 406 26.50 9.61 -6.14
N ARG A 407 25.90 8.66 -6.86
CA ARG A 407 25.69 8.72 -8.30
C ARG A 407 24.81 9.89 -8.72
N ILE A 408 23.62 10.03 -8.15
CA ILE A 408 22.68 11.09 -8.56
C ILE A 408 23.27 12.47 -8.25
N VAL A 409 24.04 12.59 -7.18
CA VAL A 409 24.73 13.84 -6.83
C VAL A 409 25.93 14.10 -7.74
N ALA A 410 26.63 13.07 -8.23
CA ALA A 410 27.76 13.20 -9.17
C ALA A 410 27.36 13.76 -10.53
N GLY A 411 26.13 13.48 -10.99
CA GLY A 411 25.62 13.92 -12.30
C GLY A 411 25.73 12.82 -13.33
#